data_AF-A0A1I4JAE9-F1
#
_entry.id   AF-A0A1I4JAE9-F1
#
_cell.length_a   1.000
_cell.length_b   1.000
_cell.length_c   1.000
_cell.angle_alpha   90.00
_cell.angle_beta   90.00
_cell.angle_gamma   90.00
#
_symmetry.space_group_name_H-M   'P 1'
#
loop_
_entity.id
_entity.type
_entity.pdbx_description
1 polymer ?
#
loop_
_entity_poly.entity_id
_entity_poly.type
_entity_poly.pdbx_seq_one_letter_code
_entity_poly.pdbx_strand_id
1 'polypeptide(L)'
;MQPQLKPMRGLDLKQDELFSYTTLEQRIPNDHPLRPLRRLVDTVLASMDRDFDGLYSRRGRASIAPERLLRASLLQVIYTVRSERQLVEQIDFNLLFRWFVGLSMDEPVWDHSTFSQNRDRLFNQEVARLFFQR
;
A
#
# COMPACT_ATOMS: atom_id res chain seq x y z
N MET A 1 -35.50 -23.10 35.71
CA MET A 1 -34.34 -22.32 35.25
C MET A 1 -34.77 -21.49 34.06
N GLN A 2 -34.83 -20.17 34.18
CA GLN A 2 -35.17 -19.30 33.04
C GLN A 2 -33.94 -19.20 32.11
N PRO A 3 -34.09 -19.37 30.78
CA PRO A 3 -32.98 -19.19 29.86
C PRO A 3 -32.62 -17.71 29.81
N GLN A 4 -31.33 -17.39 30.04
CA GLN A 4 -30.82 -16.03 29.83
C GLN A 4 -30.95 -15.69 28.35
N LEU A 5 -31.91 -14.82 28.03
CA LEU A 5 -32.06 -14.21 26.71
C LEU A 5 -30.82 -13.38 26.41
N LYS A 6 -29.99 -13.87 25.48
CA LYS A 6 -28.85 -13.11 24.95
C LYS A 6 -29.44 -11.93 24.15
N PRO A 7 -29.21 -10.67 24.54
CA PRO A 7 -29.75 -9.53 23.79
C PRO A 7 -29.20 -9.56 22.36
N MET A 8 -30.08 -9.49 21.36
CA MET A 8 -29.70 -9.54 19.94
C MET A 8 -28.98 -8.26 19.48
N ARG A 9 -29.13 -7.16 20.22
CA ARG A 9 -28.42 -5.91 19.97
C ARG A 9 -27.03 -6.00 20.57
N GLY A 10 -26.01 -5.99 19.71
CA GLY A 10 -24.61 -5.86 20.12
C GLY A 10 -24.36 -4.56 20.88
N LEU A 11 -23.34 -4.57 21.74
CA LEU A 11 -22.92 -3.38 22.47
C LEU A 11 -22.27 -2.38 21.50
N ASP A 12 -22.72 -1.12 21.53
CA ASP A 12 -22.09 0.00 20.80
C ASP A 12 -20.91 0.54 21.62
N LEU A 13 -19.86 -0.29 21.73
CA LEU A 13 -18.63 0.07 22.43
C LEU A 13 -17.79 0.92 21.47
N LYS A 14 -17.65 2.21 21.79
CA LYS A 14 -16.68 3.07 21.14
C LYS A 14 -15.29 2.69 21.63
N GLN A 15 -14.49 2.09 20.76
CA GLN A 15 -13.18 1.57 21.09
C GLN A 15 -12.15 2.70 20.93
N ASP A 16 -11.76 3.32 22.05
CA ASP A 16 -10.60 4.23 22.16
C ASP A 16 -9.32 3.44 22.52
N GLU A 17 -9.17 2.21 22.04
CA GLU A 17 -8.00 1.40 22.42
C GLU A 17 -6.72 2.00 21.83
N LEU A 18 -5.82 2.41 22.74
CA LEU A 18 -4.53 3.02 22.42
C LEU A 18 -3.58 2.08 21.63
N PHE A 19 -3.87 0.78 21.58
CA PHE A 19 -3.04 -0.25 20.93
C PHE A 19 -3.89 -1.31 20.23
N SER A 20 -3.73 -1.47 18.91
CA SER A 20 -4.32 -2.56 18.11
C SER A 20 -3.30 -3.68 17.89
N TYR A 21 -3.56 -4.88 18.39
CA TYR A 21 -2.71 -6.06 18.16
C TYR A 21 -2.92 -6.73 16.78
N THR A 22 -3.82 -6.19 15.96
CA THR A 22 -4.12 -6.74 14.64
C THR A 22 -3.27 -6.09 13.55
N THR A 23 -2.53 -6.90 12.79
CA THR A 23 -1.73 -6.42 11.65
C THR A 23 -2.62 -6.08 10.46
N LEU A 24 -2.11 -5.27 9.52
CA LEU A 24 -2.81 -5.02 8.25
C LEU A 24 -3.09 -6.32 7.50
N GLU A 25 -2.15 -7.28 7.53
CA GLU A 25 -2.30 -8.60 6.91
C GLU A 25 -3.53 -9.36 7.41
N GLN A 26 -3.81 -9.29 8.72
CA GLN A 26 -4.98 -9.94 9.33
C GLN A 26 -6.29 -9.20 9.04
N ARG A 27 -6.23 -7.90 8.73
CA ARG A 27 -7.41 -7.08 8.44
C ARG A 27 -7.93 -7.28 7.02
N ILE A 28 -7.08 -7.66 6.07
CA ILE A 28 -7.49 -7.84 4.68
C ILE A 28 -8.04 -9.26 4.48
N PRO A 29 -9.29 -9.44 3.99
CA PRO A 29 -9.86 -10.76 3.74
C PRO A 29 -8.94 -11.64 2.88
N ASN A 30 -8.88 -12.93 3.19
CA ASN A 30 -8.00 -13.90 2.50
C ASN A 30 -8.36 -14.10 1.02
N ASP A 31 -9.63 -13.88 0.68
CA ASP A 31 -10.21 -13.96 -0.65
C ASP A 31 -10.16 -12.62 -1.43
N HIS A 32 -9.58 -11.58 -0.84
CA HIS A 32 -9.52 -10.27 -1.48
C HIS A 32 -8.69 -10.30 -2.79
N PRO A 33 -9.20 -9.75 -3.91
CA PRO A 33 -8.58 -9.89 -5.24
C PRO A 33 -7.19 -9.26 -5.35
N LEU A 34 -6.87 -8.26 -4.51
CA LEU A 34 -5.51 -7.69 -4.46
C LEU A 34 -4.46 -8.64 -3.87
N ARG A 35 -4.83 -9.72 -3.18
CA ARG A 35 -3.86 -10.68 -2.61
C ARG A 35 -3.01 -11.41 -3.64
N PRO A 36 -3.61 -12.10 -4.63
CA PRO A 36 -2.80 -12.72 -5.69
C PRO A 36 -2.00 -11.68 -6.46
N LEU A 37 -2.57 -10.51 -6.73
CA LEU A 37 -1.85 -9.44 -7.42
C LEU A 37 -0.64 -8.96 -6.61
N ARG A 38 -0.80 -8.72 -5.31
CA ARG A 38 0.30 -8.29 -4.44
C ARG A 38 1.44 -9.30 -4.46
N ARG A 39 1.15 -10.61 -4.36
CA ARG A 39 2.18 -11.65 -4.44
C ARG A 39 2.92 -11.63 -5.77
N LEU A 40 2.21 -11.46 -6.88
CA LEU A 40 2.81 -11.36 -8.21
C LEU A 40 3.74 -10.14 -8.29
N VAL A 41 3.23 -8.98 -7.90
CA VAL A 41 3.98 -7.72 -7.89
C VAL A 41 5.21 -7.83 -7.00
N ASP A 42 5.08 -8.37 -5.79
CA ASP A 42 6.21 -8.56 -4.87
C ASP A 42 7.27 -9.52 -5.44
N THR A 43 6.86 -10.56 -6.17
CA THR A 43 7.78 -11.47 -6.85
C THR A 43 8.55 -10.77 -7.98
N VAL A 44 7.85 -9.99 -8.80
CA VAL A 44 8.47 -9.20 -9.88
C VAL A 44 9.44 -8.18 -9.29
N LEU A 45 9.03 -7.44 -8.27
CA LEU A 45 9.87 -6.43 -7.62
C LEU A 45 11.13 -7.05 -7.01
N ALA A 46 11.01 -8.17 -6.29
CA ALA A 46 12.17 -8.88 -5.72
C ALA A 46 13.15 -9.37 -6.80
N SER A 47 12.64 -9.73 -7.98
CA SER A 47 13.52 -10.10 -9.10
C SER A 47 14.30 -8.91 -9.67
N MET A 48 13.86 -7.67 -9.39
CA MET A 48 14.42 -6.42 -9.90
C MET A 48 15.35 -5.71 -8.91
N ASP A 49 15.62 -6.29 -7.74
CA ASP A 49 16.48 -5.67 -6.70
C ASP A 49 17.81 -5.13 -7.27
N ARG A 50 18.46 -5.88 -8.16
CA ARG A 50 19.71 -5.47 -8.82
C ARG A 50 19.53 -4.29 -9.78
N ASP A 51 18.37 -4.22 -10.44
CA ASP A 51 18.04 -3.14 -11.37
C ASP A 51 17.78 -1.84 -10.59
N PHE A 52 17.14 -1.93 -9.42
CA PHE A 52 16.94 -0.78 -8.52
C PHE A 52 18.25 -0.28 -7.90
N ASP A 53 19.14 -1.19 -7.47
CA ASP A 53 20.45 -0.86 -6.91
C ASP A 53 21.33 -0.01 -7.85
N GLY A 54 21.19 -0.20 -9.17
CA GLY A 54 21.93 0.55 -10.18
C GLY A 54 21.40 1.97 -10.43
N LEU A 55 20.12 2.21 -10.14
CA LEU A 55 19.43 3.46 -10.49
C LEU A 55 19.20 4.40 -9.30
N TYR A 56 19.16 3.85 -8.09
CA TYR A 56 19.04 4.61 -6.85
C TYR A 56 20.37 4.62 -6.12
N SER A 57 20.94 5.82 -5.96
CA SER A 57 22.21 5.98 -5.26
C SER A 57 22.11 5.48 -3.83
N ARG A 58 23.09 4.71 -3.37
CA ARG A 58 23.26 4.32 -1.96
C ARG A 58 23.43 5.52 -1.00
N ARG A 59 23.64 6.73 -1.52
CA ARG A 59 23.80 7.98 -0.76
C ARG A 59 22.84 9.05 -1.27
N GLY A 60 21.93 9.50 -0.42
CA GLY A 60 20.99 10.59 -0.68
C GLY A 60 19.96 10.70 0.43
N ARG A 61 19.10 11.74 0.39
CA ARG A 61 17.91 11.80 1.25
C ARG A 61 17.04 10.57 0.95
N ALA A 62 16.50 9.92 1.97
CA ALA A 62 15.55 8.82 1.79
C ALA A 62 14.36 9.31 0.94
N SER A 63 14.33 8.91 -0.32
CA SER A 63 13.20 9.14 -1.24
C SER A 63 12.19 8.01 -1.09
N ILE A 64 11.01 8.17 -1.69
CA ILE A 64 10.03 7.09 -1.77
C ILE A 64 10.66 5.90 -2.52
N ALA A 65 10.60 4.71 -1.92
CA ALA A 65 11.14 3.51 -2.53
C ALA A 65 10.42 3.18 -3.85
N PRO A 66 11.15 2.77 -4.91
CA PRO A 66 10.57 2.51 -6.23
C PRO A 66 9.46 1.45 -6.20
N GLU A 67 9.59 0.44 -5.34
CA GLU A 67 8.58 -0.58 -5.12
C GLU A 67 7.26 0.02 -4.63
N ARG A 68 7.34 0.99 -3.73
CA ARG A 68 6.15 1.66 -3.19
C ARG A 68 5.49 2.57 -4.22
N LEU A 69 6.29 3.23 -5.06
CA LEU A 69 5.78 4.01 -6.21
C LEU A 69 5.05 3.11 -7.20
N LEU A 70 5.64 1.97 -7.59
CA LEU A 70 5.03 1.01 -8.52
C LEU A 70 3.72 0.44 -7.96
N ARG A 71 3.70 -0.01 -6.70
CA ARG A 71 2.48 -0.51 -6.06
C ARG A 71 1.38 0.57 -6.00
N ALA A 72 1.73 1.81 -5.65
CA ALA A 72 0.77 2.91 -5.64
C ALA A 72 0.24 3.26 -7.05
N SER A 73 1.10 3.27 -8.06
CA SER A 73 0.69 3.47 -9.46
C SER A 73 -0.24 2.37 -9.95
N LEU A 74 -0.02 1.11 -9.55
CA LEU A 74 -0.96 0.02 -9.85
C LEU A 74 -2.32 0.24 -9.21
N LEU A 75 -2.38 0.66 -7.94
CA LEU A 75 -3.65 1.02 -7.31
C LEU A 75 -4.38 2.13 -8.07
N GLN A 76 -3.64 3.14 -8.53
CA GLN A 76 -4.21 4.24 -9.30
C GLN A 76 -4.92 3.73 -10.56
N VAL A 77 -4.30 2.80 -11.29
CA VAL A 77 -4.88 2.19 -12.49
C VAL A 77 -6.07 1.29 -12.14
N ILE A 78 -5.91 0.37 -11.19
CA ILE A 78 -6.91 -0.64 -10.84
C ILE A 78 -8.19 -0.01 -10.30
N TYR A 79 -8.07 1.01 -9.45
CA TYR A 79 -9.20 1.72 -8.87
C TYR A 79 -9.59 2.97 -9.66
N THR A 80 -8.95 3.22 -10.81
CA THR A 80 -9.24 4.37 -11.67
C THR A 80 -9.20 5.70 -10.89
N VAL A 81 -8.24 5.84 -9.97
CA VAL A 81 -8.11 7.03 -9.13
C VAL A 81 -7.63 8.21 -9.98
N ARG A 82 -8.42 9.29 -9.98
CA ARG A 82 -8.32 10.35 -10.98
C ARG A 82 -7.18 11.34 -10.73
N SER A 83 -6.58 11.36 -9.54
CA SER A 83 -5.46 12.23 -9.22
C SER A 83 -4.51 11.59 -8.21
N GLU A 84 -3.25 11.99 -8.24
CA GLU A 84 -2.25 11.53 -7.28
C GLU A 84 -2.51 12.06 -5.88
N ARG A 85 -3.06 13.27 -5.76
CA ARG A 85 -3.55 13.79 -4.47
C ARG A 85 -4.61 12.87 -3.88
N GLN A 86 -5.61 12.50 -4.67
CA GLN A 86 -6.65 11.55 -4.22
C GLN A 86 -6.05 10.17 -3.90
N LEU A 87 -5.07 9.70 -4.67
CA LEU A 87 -4.40 8.43 -4.40
C LEU A 87 -3.68 8.45 -3.05
N VAL A 88 -2.91 9.50 -2.79
CA VAL A 88 -2.16 9.69 -1.54
C VAL A 88 -3.11 9.82 -0.36
N GLU A 89 -4.19 10.59 -0.49
CA GLU A 89 -5.25 10.67 0.54
C GLU A 89 -5.86 9.30 0.81
N GLN A 90 -6.22 8.54 -0.23
CA GLN A 90 -6.75 7.17 -0.08
C GLN A 90 -5.74 6.26 0.60
N ILE A 91 -4.46 6.32 0.24
CA ILE A 91 -3.41 5.56 0.92
C ILE A 91 -3.33 5.96 2.40
N ASP A 92 -3.60 7.21 2.77
CA ASP A 92 -3.50 7.64 4.16
C ASP A 92 -4.52 6.92 5.07
N PHE A 93 -5.80 6.89 4.67
CA PHE A 93 -6.87 6.35 5.51
C PHE A 93 -7.33 4.93 5.14
N ASN A 94 -7.02 4.43 3.94
CA ASN A 94 -7.49 3.12 3.49
C ASN A 94 -6.46 2.03 3.82
N LEU A 95 -6.76 1.24 4.86
CA LEU A 95 -5.89 0.15 5.33
C LEU A 95 -5.54 -0.88 4.24
N LEU A 96 -6.44 -1.13 3.28
CA LEU A 96 -6.16 -2.00 2.14
C LEU A 96 -5.11 -1.40 1.22
N PHE A 97 -5.15 -0.10 0.98
CA PHE A 97 -4.20 0.59 0.12
C PHE A 97 -2.83 0.67 0.80
N ARG A 98 -2.79 0.99 2.10
CA ARG A 98 -1.56 0.92 2.92
C ARG A 98 -0.93 -0.46 2.87
N TRP A 99 -1.76 -1.48 3.09
CA TRP A 99 -1.36 -2.87 3.02
C TRP A 99 -0.74 -3.17 1.66
N PHE A 100 -1.46 -2.89 0.57
CA PHE A 100 -0.98 -3.19 -0.78
C PHE A 100 0.32 -2.45 -1.13
N VAL A 101 0.45 -1.18 -0.75
CA VAL A 101 1.64 -0.36 -1.01
C VAL A 101 2.84 -0.79 -0.16
N GLY A 102 2.60 -1.43 0.99
CA GLY A 102 3.64 -1.82 1.94
C GLY A 102 3.99 -0.72 2.95
N LEU A 103 2.99 0.10 3.31
CA LEU A 103 3.06 1.01 4.46
C LEU A 103 2.53 0.31 5.71
N SER A 104 3.12 0.61 6.87
CA SER A 104 2.52 0.21 8.15
C SER A 104 1.27 1.06 8.45
N MET A 105 0.53 0.69 9.50
CA MET A 105 -0.67 1.43 9.93
C MET A 105 -0.34 2.88 10.30
N ASP A 106 0.77 3.11 11.01
CA ASP A 106 1.12 4.40 11.60
C ASP A 106 2.20 5.19 10.83
N GLU A 107 2.74 4.61 9.76
CA GLU A 107 3.76 5.28 8.94
C GLU A 107 3.17 6.54 8.26
N PRO A 108 3.83 7.71 8.26
CA PRO A 108 3.28 8.85 7.53
C PRO A 108 3.25 8.58 6.03
N VAL A 109 2.14 8.91 5.36
CA VAL A 109 2.09 8.92 3.89
C VAL A 109 2.94 10.08 3.34
N TRP A 110 3.38 9.95 2.09
CA TRP A 110 4.16 11.00 1.43
C TRP A 110 3.29 12.16 1.00
N ASP A 111 3.91 13.33 0.85
CA ASP A 111 3.26 14.45 0.17
C ASP A 111 3.00 14.12 -1.32
N HIS A 112 1.85 14.55 -1.85
CA HIS A 112 1.46 14.23 -3.22
C HIS A 112 2.44 14.76 -4.26
N SER A 113 3.08 15.91 -4.03
CA SER A 113 4.00 16.52 -4.99
C SER A 113 5.32 15.75 -5.01
N THR A 114 5.73 15.25 -3.84
CA THR A 114 6.88 14.35 -3.72
C THR A 114 6.59 13.04 -4.44
N PHE A 115 5.38 12.48 -4.30
CA PHE A 115 4.96 11.29 -5.04
C PHE A 115 5.01 11.52 -6.55
N SER A 116 4.38 12.58 -7.07
CA SER A 116 4.37 12.92 -8.50
C SER A 116 5.77 13.02 -9.09
N GLN A 117 6.67 13.78 -8.44
CA GLN A 117 8.04 13.98 -8.94
C GLN A 117 8.84 12.66 -8.98
N ASN A 118 8.71 11.83 -7.94
CA ASN A 118 9.43 10.56 -7.89
C ASN A 118 8.84 9.54 -8.87
N ARG A 119 7.52 9.52 -9.03
CA ARG A 119 6.83 8.70 -10.02
C ARG A 119 7.29 9.08 -11.43
N ASP A 120 7.22 10.36 -11.80
CA ASP A 120 7.60 10.80 -13.14
C ASP A 120 9.07 10.46 -13.43
N ARG A 121 9.97 10.63 -12.46
CA ARG A 121 11.37 10.18 -12.57
C ARG A 121 11.47 8.67 -12.80
N LEU A 122 10.75 7.86 -12.03
CA LEU A 122 10.77 6.40 -12.15
C LEU A 122 10.26 5.93 -13.53
N PHE A 123 9.16 6.50 -14.01
CA PHE A 123 8.57 6.12 -15.30
C PHE A 123 9.37 6.61 -16.51
N ASN A 124 10.16 7.68 -16.34
CA ASN A 124 11.12 8.14 -17.33
C ASN A 124 12.40 7.27 -17.36
N GLN A 125 12.62 6.42 -16.37
CA GLN A 125 13.71 5.45 -16.35
C GLN A 125 13.30 4.11 -16.98
N GLU A 126 14.29 3.34 -17.43
CA GLU A 126 14.07 2.03 -18.07
C GLU A 126 13.46 1.00 -17.12
N VAL A 127 13.61 1.19 -15.80
CA VAL A 127 13.09 0.27 -14.77
C VAL A 127 11.58 0.10 -14.80
N ALA A 128 10.80 1.15 -15.04
CA ALA A 128 9.36 0.99 -15.16
C ALA A 128 9.02 0.07 -16.35
N ARG A 129 9.76 0.14 -17.46
CA ARG A 129 9.58 -0.76 -18.61
C ARG A 129 9.96 -2.19 -18.26
N LEU A 130 11.08 -2.39 -17.54
CA LEU A 130 11.50 -3.72 -17.09
C LEU A 130 10.44 -4.37 -16.19
N PHE A 131 9.79 -3.60 -15.33
CA PHE A 131 8.70 -4.10 -14.48
C PHE A 131 7.53 -4.64 -15.30
N PHE A 132 7.13 -3.97 -16.37
CA PHE A 132 6.02 -4.41 -17.24
C PHE A 132 6.41 -5.49 -18.27
N GLN A 133 7.70 -5.81 -18.41
CA GLN A 133 8.21 -6.83 -19.33
C GLN A 133 8.38 -8.22 -18.70
N ARG A 134 8.32 -8.31 -17.37
CA ARG A 134 8.42 -9.58 -16.61
C ARG A 134 7.05 -10.14 -16.29
#